data_AF-L0K9M7-F1
#
_entry.id   AF-L0K9M7-F1
#
_cell.length_a   1.000
_cell.length_b   1.000
_cell.length_c   1.000
_cell.angle_alpha   90.00
_cell.angle_beta   90.00
_cell.angle_gamma   90.00
#
_symmetry.space_group_name_H-M   'P 1'
#
loop_
_entity.id
_entity.type
_entity.pdbx_description
1 polymer ?
#
loop_
_entity_poly.entity_id
_entity_poly.type
_entity_poly.pdbx_seq_one_letter_code
_entity_poly.pdbx_strand_id
1 'polypeptide(L)' 'MLIIDRFEGDKVIIEYNNQTFNLPKSVLPKQAKEGDVVKLIIDQIETNNKKQRVKELANELFE' A
#
# COMPACT_ATOMS: atom_id res chain seq x y z
N MET A 1 7.49 12.34 -6.97
CA MET A 1 7.69 11.84 -5.59
C MET A 1 6.33 11.72 -4.94
N LEU A 2 6.11 10.76 -4.05
CA LEU A 2 4.84 10.67 -3.32
C LEU A 2 4.98 11.48 -2.05
N ILE A 3 4.15 12.50 -1.87
CA ILE A 3 4.24 13.44 -0.75
C ILE A 3 2.90 13.50 -0.05
N ILE A 4 2.87 13.41 1.27
CA ILE A 4 1.64 13.65 2.04
C ILE A 4 1.31 15.14 1.96
N ASP A 5 0.22 15.49 1.28
CA ASP A 5 -0.26 16.88 1.18
C ASP A 5 -1.00 17.26 2.48
N ARG A 6 -2.11 16.56 2.79
CA ARG A 6 -2.92 16.83 3.99
C ARG A 6 -3.65 15.60 4.54
N PHE A 7 -4.07 15.69 5.81
CA PHE A 7 -4.99 14.73 6.42
C PHE A 7 -6.42 15.29 6.46
N GLU A 8 -7.39 14.51 5.96
CA GLU A 8 -8.81 14.85 5.98
C GLU A 8 -9.58 13.75 6.71
N GLY A 9 -9.79 13.94 8.02
CA GLY A 9 -10.43 12.93 8.88
C GLY A 9 -9.68 11.60 8.86
N ASP A 10 -10.33 10.56 8.33
CA ASP A 10 -9.79 9.20 8.19
C ASP A 10 -9.03 8.96 6.87
N LYS A 11 -8.85 9.99 6.04
CA LYS A 11 -8.16 9.91 4.75
C LYS A 11 -6.91 10.78 4.75
N VAL A 12 -5.99 10.41 3.87
CA VAL A 12 -4.76 11.16 3.59
C VAL A 12 -4.68 11.42 2.10
N ILE A 13 -4.43 12.68 1.77
CA ILE A 13 -4.22 13.14 0.42
C ILE A 13 -2.72 13.03 0.13
N ILE A 14 -2.36 12.27 -0.89
CA ILE A 14 -0.98 12.16 -1.37
C ILE A 14 -0.88 12.78 -2.75
N GLU A 15 0.11 13.64 -2.93
CA GLU A 15 0.45 14.23 -4.22
C GLU A 15 1.54 13.40 -4.93
N TYR A 16 1.36 13.18 -6.23
CA TYR A 16 2.30 12.57 -7.13
C TYR A 16 2.13 13.13 -8.55
N ASN A 17 3.17 13.75 -9.11
CA ASN A 17 3.19 14.27 -10.48
C ASN A 17 1.96 15.13 -10.84
N ASN A 18 1.64 16.12 -10.00
CA ASN A 18 0.47 17.02 -10.15
C ASN A 18 -0.89 16.30 -10.07
N GLN A 19 -0.91 15.04 -9.64
CA GLN A 19 -2.13 14.31 -9.32
C GLN A 19 -2.20 14.07 -7.83
N THR A 20 -3.41 14.08 -7.29
CA THR A 20 -3.67 13.74 -5.89
C THR A 20 -4.51 12.49 -5.81
N PHE A 21 -4.21 11.63 -4.85
CA PHE A 21 -5.02 10.44 -4.57
C PHE A 21 -5.19 10.24 -3.08
N ASN A 22 -6.25 9.51 -2.72
CA ASN A 22 -6.67 9.35 -1.34
C ASN A 22 -6.30 7.97 -0.83
N LEU A 23 -5.65 7.90 0.32
CA LEU A 23 -5.42 6.66 1.06
C LEU A 23 -6.11 6.72 2.42
N PRO A 24 -6.54 5.57 2.99
CA PRO A 24 -6.98 5.53 4.38
C PRO A 24 -5.80 5.87 5.31
N LYS A 25 -6.03 6.70 6.32
CA LYS A 25 -4.99 7.08 7.30
C LYS A 25 -4.39 5.87 8.03
N SER A 26 -5.16 4.80 8.18
CA SER A 26 -4.73 3.55 8.81
C SER A 26 -3.60 2.82 8.07
N VAL A 27 -3.38 3.08 6.77
CA VAL A 27 -2.31 2.42 6.00
C VAL A 27 -0.95 3.09 6.21
N LEU A 28 -0.94 4.30 6.76
CA LEU A 28 0.28 5.06 7.01
C LEU A 28 0.76 4.82 8.45
N PRO A 29 2.08 4.89 8.66
CA PRO A 29 2.64 4.78 10.00
C PRO A 29 2.20 5.98 10.86
N LYS A 30 2.02 5.75 12.18
CA LYS A 30 1.48 6.78 13.11
C LYS A 30 2.33 8.05 13.18
N GLN A 31 3.62 7.96 12.85
CA GLN A 31 4.54 9.09 12.81
C GLN A 31 4.47 9.94 11.52
N ALA A 32 3.70 9.51 10.52
CA ALA A 32 3.58 10.22 9.25
C ALA A 32 2.88 11.58 9.45
N LYS A 33 3.43 12.63 8.84
CA LYS A 33 2.92 14.00 8.89
C LYS A 33 2.86 14.63 7.50
N GLU A 34 2.17 15.77 7.42
CA GLU A 34 2.09 16.57 6.18
C GLU A 34 3.50 17.01 5.75
N GLY A 35 3.77 16.91 4.46
CA GLY A 35 5.08 17.14 3.85
C GLY A 35 6.04 15.94 3.86
N ASP A 36 5.70 14.81 4.52
CA ASP A 36 6.55 13.63 4.48
C ASP A 36 6.56 12.99 3.08
N VAL A 37 7.75 12.54 2.65
CA VAL A 37 7.94 11.83 1.38
C VAL A 37 7.82 10.32 1.61
N VAL A 38 6.93 9.68 0.85
CA VAL A 38 6.63 8.25 0.95
C VAL A 38 7.23 7.50 -0.25
N LYS A 39 7.58 6.23 -0.04
CA LYS A 39 7.96 5.30 -1.12
C LYS A 39 7.01 4.12 -1.13
N LEU A 40 6.48 3.80 -2.31
CA LEU A 40 5.77 2.55 -2.55
C LEU A 40 6.76 1.52 -3.10
N ILE A 41 6.79 0.34 -2.49
CA ILE A 41 7.67 -0.75 -2.87
C ILE A 41 6.82 -2.01 -3.09
N ILE A 42 7.19 -2.79 -4.10
CA ILE A 42 6.59 -4.09 -4.34
C ILE A 42 7.32 -5.10 -3.46
N ASP A 43 6.59 -5.76 -2.56
CA ASP A 43 7.12 -6.89 -1.82
C ASP A 43 7.04 -8.16 -2.67
N GLN A 44 8.15 -8.46 -3.34
CA GLN A 44 8.24 -9.62 -4.23
C GLN A 44 8.22 -10.95 -3.45
N ILE A 45 8.67 -10.94 -2.19
CA ILE A 45 8.74 -12.13 -1.34
C ILE A 45 7.32 -12.54 -0.97
N GLU A 46 6.56 -11.63 -0.36
CA GLU A 46 5.17 -11.90 0.03
C GLU A 46 4.27 -12.18 -1.18
N THR A 47 4.54 -11.51 -2.31
CA THR A 47 3.84 -11.80 -3.57
C THR A 47 4.06 -13.25 -4.02
N ASN A 48 5.29 -13.77 -3.91
CA ASN A 48 5.60 -15.15 -4.28
C ASN A 48 5.03 -16.15 -3.27
N ASN A 49 5.11 -15.86 -1.97
CA ASN A 49 4.49 -16.66 -0.91
C ASN A 49 2.98 -16.83 -1.16
N LYS A 50 2.29 -15.73 -1.51
CA LYS A 50 0.87 -15.77 -1.84
C LYS A 50 0.57 -16.62 -3.08
N LYS A 51 1.39 -16.53 -4.13
CA LYS A 51 1.25 -17.36 -5.34
C LYS A 51 1.42 -18.85 -5.02
N GLN A 52 2.42 -19.19 -4.20
CA GLN A 52 2.66 -20.56 -3.80
C GLN A 52 1.48 -21.13 -3.01
N ARG A 53 0.98 -20.38 -2.03
CA ARG A 53 -0.18 -20.81 -1.22
C ARG A 53 -1.44 -21.04 -2.05
N VAL A 54 -1.69 -20.21 -3.06
CA VAL A 54 -2.81 -20.42 -3.99
C VAL A 54 -2.61 -21.70 -4.81
N LYS A 55 -1.39 -21.98 -5.25
CA LYS A 55 -1.06 -23.21 -5.98
C LYS A 55 -1.23 -24.46 -5.11
N GLU A 56 -0.82 -24.40 -3.85
CA GLU A 56 -1.01 -25.48 -2.88
C GLU A 56 -2.50 -25.78 -2.65
N LEU A 57 -3.32 -24.75 -2.39
CA LEU A 57 -4.78 -24.90 -2.27
C LEU A 57 -5.42 -25.47 -3.54
N ALA A 58 -4.96 -25.07 -4.73
CA ALA A 58 -5.48 -25.61 -5.98
C ALA A 58 -5.15 -27.10 -6.10
N ASN A 59 -3.91 -27.51 -5.80
CA ASN A 59 -3.51 -28.91 -5.84
C ASN A 59 -4.32 -29.77 -4.87
N GLU A 60 -4.61 -29.29 -3.65
CA GLU A 60 -5.45 -30.00 -2.67
C GLU A 60 -6.90 -30.23 -3.15
N LEU A 61 -7.41 -29.41 -4.07
CA LEU A 61 -8.79 -29.52 -4.58
C LEU A 61 -8.93 -30.46 -5.78
N PHE A 62 -7.83 -30.75 -6.48
CA PHE A 62 -7.80 -31.59 -7.69
C PHE A 62 -7.16 -32.96 -7.46
N GLU A 63 -6.78 -33.27 -6.22
CA GLU A 63 -6.45 -34.61 -5.70
C GLU A 63 -7.66 -35.19 -4.94
#